data_AF-A0A2V7B8A9-F1
#
_entry.id   AF-A0A2V7B8A9-F1
#
_cell.length_a   1.000
_cell.length_b   1.000
_cell.length_c   1.000
_cell.angle_alpha   90.00
_cell.angle_beta   90.00
_cell.angle_gamma   90.00
#
_symmetry.space_group_name_H-M   'P 1'
#
loop_
_entity.id
_entity.type
_entity.pdbx_description
1 polymer ?
#
loop_
_entity_poly.entity_id
_entity_poly.type
_entity_poly.pdbx_seq_one_letter_code
_entity_poly.pdbx_strand_id
1 'polypeptide(L)'
;MHEDKMFWVRVVSLILALLVTAACGTVPASVTPAESDAPRHVRVSEAYGKLPLYFEANKGQTDEQVRFLARGSRSTLFLTPSEAVLVFTHREVSRTVLRMTFIGANPEPSVVGAEELPGKANYFIGSDPANWRTDVPTYAKVRYKNVYPGIDLIYYGNQRQLEYDFVVSPGADPRRIRLGFQGADKLEVDAQGDLVLHTATGVIRQRKPVVYQEVEGLRRESLAATCSKARVA
;
A
#
# COMPACT_ATOMS: atom_id res chain seq x y z
N MET A 1 26.54 -20.49 -23.45
CA MET A 1 25.50 -19.46 -23.25
C MET A 1 24.61 -19.92 -22.11
N HIS A 2 24.87 -19.42 -20.90
CA HIS A 2 24.00 -19.62 -19.74
C HIS A 2 22.87 -18.60 -19.86
N GLU A 3 21.63 -19.07 -20.01
CA GLU A 3 20.47 -18.24 -19.71
C GLU A 3 20.31 -18.19 -18.19
N ASP A 4 20.64 -17.04 -17.61
CA ASP A 4 20.25 -16.69 -16.25
C ASP A 4 18.73 -16.57 -16.20
N LYS A 5 18.07 -17.68 -15.89
CA LYS A 5 16.65 -17.70 -15.54
C LYS A 5 16.50 -16.92 -14.24
N MET A 6 16.06 -15.68 -14.37
CA MET A 6 15.92 -14.69 -13.31
C MET A 6 14.65 -15.01 -12.49
N PHE A 7 14.81 -15.82 -11.44
CA PHE A 7 13.71 -16.24 -10.55
C PHE A 7 13.59 -15.30 -9.34
N TRP A 8 12.39 -14.79 -9.05
CA TRP A 8 12.12 -13.93 -7.89
C TRP A 8 11.08 -14.56 -6.97
N VAL A 9 11.34 -14.55 -5.65
CA VAL A 9 10.38 -14.97 -4.63
C VAL A 9 9.72 -13.72 -4.03
N ARG A 10 8.40 -13.68 -3.98
CA ARG A 10 7.62 -12.55 -3.43
C ARG A 10 6.74 -13.01 -2.28
N VAL A 11 6.38 -12.09 -1.39
CA VAL A 11 5.56 -12.36 -0.22
C VAL A 11 4.35 -11.42 -0.19
N VAL A 12 3.16 -11.89 -0.60
CA VAL A 12 1.91 -11.08 -0.74
C VAL A 12 0.84 -11.58 0.23
N SER A 13 0.08 -10.69 0.84
CA SER A 13 -1.20 -11.00 1.51
C SER A 13 -2.37 -11.07 0.52
N LEU A 14 -3.06 -12.21 0.38
CA LEU A 14 -4.17 -12.39 -0.57
C LEU A 14 -5.54 -12.06 0.07
N ILE A 15 -6.47 -11.41 -0.65
CA ILE A 15 -7.89 -11.20 -0.27
C ILE A 15 -8.84 -11.84 -1.32
N LEU A 16 -9.76 -12.69 -0.86
CA LEU A 16 -10.79 -13.39 -1.66
C LEU A 16 -12.12 -12.63 -1.62
N ALA A 17 -12.74 -12.43 -2.79
CA ALA A 17 -14.06 -11.80 -2.98
C ALA A 17 -15.21 -12.82 -2.91
N LEU A 18 -16.38 -12.40 -2.44
CA LEU A 18 -17.61 -13.20 -2.43
C LEU A 18 -18.50 -12.84 -3.63
N LEU A 19 -18.89 -13.86 -4.40
CA LEU A 19 -19.88 -13.84 -5.49
C LEU A 19 -21.31 -13.79 -4.94
N VAL A 20 -22.20 -13.06 -5.62
CA VAL A 20 -23.65 -13.32 -5.62
C VAL A 20 -24.13 -13.37 -7.06
N THR A 21 -24.84 -14.44 -7.40
CA THR A 21 -25.44 -14.75 -8.71
C THR A 21 -26.97 -14.58 -8.71
N ALA A 22 -27.49 -14.44 -9.93
CA ALA A 22 -28.90 -14.56 -10.38
C ALA A 22 -29.80 -13.32 -10.14
N ALA A 23 -30.74 -12.95 -11.02
CA ALA A 23 -31.37 -13.65 -12.13
C ALA A 23 -31.85 -12.68 -13.24
N CYS A 24 -32.06 -13.25 -14.43
CA CYS A 24 -32.67 -12.66 -15.61
C CYS A 24 -34.15 -12.28 -15.38
N GLY A 25 -34.59 -11.13 -15.87
CA GLY A 25 -35.98 -10.69 -15.88
C GLY A 25 -36.22 -9.66 -16.97
N THR A 26 -37.25 -9.91 -17.79
CA THR A 26 -37.56 -9.29 -19.07
C THR A 26 -38.13 -7.87 -19.00
N VAL A 27 -37.83 -7.11 -20.05
CA VAL A 27 -38.23 -5.71 -20.32
C VAL A 27 -39.67 -5.63 -20.83
N PRO A 28 -40.40 -4.54 -20.51
CA PRO A 28 -41.31 -3.93 -21.47
C PRO A 28 -40.80 -2.53 -21.88
N ALA A 29 -40.86 -2.28 -23.19
CA ALA A 29 -40.62 -0.99 -23.79
C ALA A 29 -41.84 -0.08 -23.60
N SER A 30 -41.62 1.20 -23.31
CA SER A 30 -42.03 2.32 -24.18
C SER A 30 -41.86 3.67 -23.47
N VAL A 31 -41.78 4.70 -24.32
CA VAL A 31 -41.88 6.15 -24.07
C VAL A 31 -40.54 6.89 -24.15
N THR A 32 -40.26 7.37 -25.36
CA THR A 32 -39.37 8.49 -25.62
C THR A 32 -40.09 9.80 -25.27
N PRO A 33 -39.42 10.74 -24.60
CA PRO A 33 -39.53 12.12 -25.05
C PRO A 33 -38.15 12.81 -25.15
N ALA A 34 -38.05 13.60 -26.22
CA ALA A 34 -37.33 14.86 -26.34
C ALA A 34 -35.86 14.94 -25.87
N GLU A 35 -35.01 15.07 -26.88
CA GLU A 35 -33.67 15.65 -26.82
C GLU A 35 -33.68 16.96 -26.00
N SER A 36 -33.11 16.90 -24.79
CA SER A 36 -32.93 18.04 -23.89
C SER A 36 -31.49 18.54 -24.03
N ASP A 37 -31.35 19.74 -24.60
CA ASP A 37 -30.11 20.51 -24.70
C ASP A 37 -29.73 21.13 -23.34
N ALA A 38 -29.45 20.26 -22.36
CA ALA A 38 -28.93 20.65 -21.05
C ALA A 38 -27.39 20.44 -21.05
N PRO A 39 -26.62 21.34 -20.43
CA PRO A 39 -25.18 21.11 -20.27
C PRO A 39 -25.00 19.78 -19.55
N ARG A 40 -24.38 18.82 -20.24
CA ARG A 40 -24.00 17.54 -19.65
C ARG A 40 -23.03 17.84 -18.52
N HIS A 41 -23.55 17.93 -17.30
CA HIS A 41 -22.74 17.82 -16.11
C HIS A 41 -22.09 16.44 -16.18
N VAL A 42 -20.85 16.39 -16.64
CA VAL A 42 -19.99 15.23 -16.45
C VAL A 42 -20.08 14.94 -14.95
N ARG A 43 -20.60 13.78 -14.57
CA ARG A 43 -20.51 13.29 -13.19
C ARG A 43 -19.05 12.95 -12.94
N VAL A 44 -18.25 14.00 -12.78
CA VAL A 44 -16.85 13.97 -12.36
C VAL A 44 -16.80 13.18 -11.04
N SER A 45 -17.78 13.37 -10.14
CA SER A 45 -17.86 12.82 -8.78
C SER A 45 -17.80 11.29 -8.63
N GLU A 46 -18.35 10.49 -9.54
CA GLU A 46 -18.42 9.03 -9.35
C GLU A 46 -17.06 8.34 -9.57
N ALA A 47 -16.17 8.95 -10.35
CA ALA A 47 -14.81 8.48 -10.59
C ALA A 47 -13.85 8.79 -9.41
N TYR A 48 -13.97 9.97 -8.79
CA TYR A 48 -13.14 10.33 -7.62
C TYR A 48 -13.51 9.53 -6.38
N GLY A 49 -14.76 9.06 -6.27
CA GLY A 49 -15.20 8.20 -5.18
C GLY A 49 -14.53 6.82 -5.16
N LYS A 50 -13.75 6.45 -6.19
CA LYS A 50 -13.06 5.16 -6.35
C LYS A 50 -11.58 5.29 -6.74
N LEU A 51 -10.93 6.41 -6.43
CA LEU A 51 -9.49 6.53 -6.68
C LEU A 51 -8.73 5.41 -5.93
N PRO A 52 -7.94 4.58 -6.64
CA PRO A 52 -7.09 3.58 -6.01
C PRO A 52 -6.07 4.28 -5.11
N LEU A 53 -5.57 3.57 -4.10
CA LEU A 53 -4.47 4.08 -3.28
C LEU A 53 -3.26 4.37 -4.19
N TYR A 54 -2.79 5.62 -4.21
CA TYR A 54 -1.62 6.07 -4.95
C TYR A 54 -0.60 6.71 -4.01
N PHE A 55 0.64 6.77 -4.45
CA PHE A 55 1.75 7.35 -3.70
C PHE A 55 2.16 8.67 -4.32
N GLU A 56 2.34 9.69 -3.51
CA GLU A 56 2.78 11.02 -3.92
C GLU A 56 4.26 11.18 -3.54
N ALA A 57 5.07 11.70 -4.45
CA ALA A 57 6.45 12.05 -4.11
C ALA A 57 6.49 13.25 -3.15
N ASN A 58 7.31 13.16 -2.11
CA ASN A 58 7.55 14.33 -1.26
C ASN A 58 8.40 15.37 -2.02
N LYS A 59 7.82 16.53 -2.26
CA LYS A 59 8.42 17.71 -2.88
C LYS A 59 8.33 18.93 -1.95
N GLY A 60 8.22 18.68 -0.64
CA GLY A 60 8.09 19.70 0.41
C GLY A 60 6.67 19.89 0.93
N GLN A 61 5.76 18.93 0.72
CA GLN A 61 4.39 18.99 1.25
C GLN A 61 4.32 18.58 2.74
N THR A 62 5.36 17.90 3.23
CA THR A 62 5.47 17.37 4.59
C THR A 62 6.95 17.29 4.98
N ASP A 63 7.22 16.82 6.21
CA ASP A 63 8.56 16.55 6.75
C ASP A 63 9.55 15.96 5.72
N GLU A 64 10.78 16.46 5.71
CA GLU A 64 11.81 16.14 4.71
C GLU A 64 12.31 14.68 4.74
N GLN A 65 12.11 13.98 5.87
CA GLN A 65 12.48 12.57 5.99
C GLN A 65 11.54 11.65 5.19
N VAL A 66 10.34 12.13 4.89
CA VAL A 66 9.37 11.41 4.06
C VAL A 66 9.84 11.44 2.61
N ARG A 67 9.89 10.28 1.96
CA ARG A 67 10.16 10.14 0.53
C ARG A 67 8.87 10.08 -0.27
N PHE A 68 7.89 9.33 0.22
CA PHE A 68 6.58 9.19 -0.38
C PHE A 68 5.48 9.21 0.68
N LEU A 69 4.28 9.64 0.32
CA LEU A 69 3.10 9.54 1.17
C LEU A 69 1.92 8.96 0.39
N ALA A 70 1.01 8.29 1.08
CA ALA A 70 -0.26 7.85 0.51
C ALA A 70 -1.41 8.28 1.43
N ARG A 71 -2.48 8.80 0.82
CA ARG A 71 -3.65 9.29 1.54
C ARG A 71 -4.82 8.32 1.39
N GLY A 72 -5.40 7.94 2.53
CA GLY A 72 -6.68 7.24 2.61
C GLY A 72 -7.74 8.14 3.24
N SER A 73 -9.00 7.72 3.20
CA SER A 73 -10.12 8.54 3.69
C SER A 73 -10.02 8.94 5.18
N ARG A 74 -9.27 8.20 6.00
CA ARG A 74 -9.04 8.47 7.44
C ARG A 74 -7.63 8.10 7.91
N SER A 75 -6.70 7.97 6.97
CA SER A 75 -5.34 7.56 7.27
C SER A 75 -4.36 8.24 6.35
N THR A 76 -3.14 8.45 6.83
CA THR A 76 -2.02 8.85 5.98
C THR A 76 -0.85 7.93 6.28
N LEU A 77 -0.29 7.36 5.22
CA LEU A 77 0.95 6.61 5.26
C LEU A 77 2.09 7.55 4.88
N PHE A 78 3.14 7.57 5.69
CA PHE A 78 4.41 8.21 5.37
C PHE A 78 5.48 7.13 5.22
N LEU A 79 6.22 7.19 4.11
CA LEU A 79 7.27 6.26 3.75
C LEU A 79 8.61 6.99 3.84
N THR A 80 9.44 6.56 4.78
CA THR A 80 10.79 7.09 5.05
C THR A 80 11.84 6.01 4.72
N PRO A 81 13.15 6.34 4.68
CA PRO A 81 14.20 5.34 4.39
C PRO A 81 14.14 4.08 5.27
N SER A 82 13.81 4.21 6.56
CA SER A 82 13.87 3.12 7.54
C SER A 82 12.52 2.71 8.14
N GLU A 83 11.45 3.45 7.85
CA GLU A 83 10.16 3.30 8.52
C GLU A 83 8.96 3.56 7.61
N ALA A 84 7.88 2.83 7.87
CA ALA A 84 6.54 3.17 7.41
C ALA A 84 5.70 3.64 8.60
N VAL A 85 5.23 4.88 8.55
CA VAL A 85 4.44 5.51 9.62
C VAL A 85 3.00 5.66 9.15
N LEU A 86 2.08 5.00 9.83
CA LEU A 86 0.66 5.04 9.52
C LEU A 86 -0.08 5.83 10.60
N VAL A 87 -0.63 6.97 10.21
CA VAL A 87 -1.41 7.84 11.09
C VAL A 87 -2.89 7.62 10.79
N PHE A 88 -3.64 7.14 11.78
CA PHE A 88 -5.09 7.01 11.71
C PHE A 88 -5.74 8.17 12.47
N THR A 89 -6.77 8.75 11.87
CA THR A 89 -7.62 9.73 12.55
C THR A 89 -8.99 9.10 12.78
N HIS A 90 -9.33 8.84 14.04
CA HIS A 90 -10.60 8.28 14.43
C HIS A 90 -11.46 9.36 15.10
N ARG A 91 -12.61 9.66 14.49
CA ARG A 91 -13.60 10.68 14.92
C ARG A 91 -12.96 11.98 15.43
N GLU A 92 -12.47 12.87 14.55
CA GLU A 92 -11.95 14.25 14.77
C GLU A 92 -11.07 14.59 16.01
N VAL A 93 -10.89 13.69 16.97
CA VAL A 93 -10.46 13.95 18.35
C VAL A 93 -9.37 12.95 18.76
N SER A 94 -9.33 11.74 18.19
CA SER A 94 -8.30 10.74 18.49
C SER A 94 -7.41 10.44 17.28
N ARG A 95 -6.08 10.48 17.49
CA ARG A 95 -5.07 10.09 16.52
C ARG A 95 -4.27 8.92 17.05
N THR A 96 -4.12 7.89 16.22
CA THR A 96 -3.25 6.74 16.49
C THR A 96 -2.12 6.75 15.49
N VAL A 97 -0.89 6.61 15.97
CA VAL A 97 0.31 6.51 15.12
C VAL A 97 0.87 5.10 15.28
N LEU A 98 0.85 4.32 14.21
CA LEU A 98 1.52 3.04 14.13
C LEU A 98 2.81 3.20 13.32
N ARG A 99 3.95 2.85 13.89
CA ARG A 99 5.25 2.88 13.22
C ARG A 99 5.74 1.46 12.99
N MET A 100 6.01 1.12 11.72
CA MET A 100 6.69 -0.11 11.33
C MET A 100 8.14 0.22 10.96
N THR A 101 9.10 -0.43 11.63
CA THR A 101 10.55 -0.22 11.45
C THR A 101 11.20 -1.45 10.82
N PHE A 102 12.14 -1.28 9.90
CA PHE A 102 12.91 -2.39 9.31
C PHE A 102 14.19 -2.64 10.13
N ILE A 103 14.16 -3.62 11.04
CA ILE A 103 15.24 -3.86 12.00
C ILE A 103 16.45 -4.49 11.29
N GLY A 104 17.60 -3.82 11.35
CA GLY A 104 18.84 -4.29 10.70
C GLY A 104 18.84 -4.12 9.18
N ALA A 105 17.90 -3.32 8.65
CA ALA A 105 17.88 -2.93 7.25
C ALA A 105 18.97 -1.91 6.93
N ASN A 106 19.22 -1.70 5.64
CA ASN A 106 19.96 -0.55 5.15
C ASN A 106 19.26 0.74 5.65
N PRO A 107 19.94 1.65 6.38
CA PRO A 107 19.33 2.88 6.89
C PRO A 107 19.00 3.89 5.78
N GLU A 108 19.66 3.79 4.61
CA GLU A 108 19.44 4.66 3.46
C GLU A 108 19.28 3.84 2.16
N PRO A 109 18.19 3.07 2.01
CA PRO A 109 17.93 2.36 0.77
C PRO A 109 17.56 3.35 -0.34
N SER A 110 17.78 2.96 -1.59
CA SER A 110 17.25 3.72 -2.72
C SER A 110 15.74 3.53 -2.79
N VAL A 111 15.00 4.61 -2.50
CA VAL A 111 13.52 4.63 -2.52
C VAL A 111 13.05 5.35 -3.78
N VAL A 112 12.34 4.65 -4.65
CA VAL A 112 11.88 5.18 -5.95
C VAL A 112 10.39 4.92 -6.17
N GLY A 113 9.71 5.88 -6.80
CA GLY A 113 8.37 5.69 -7.33
C GLY A 113 8.43 4.84 -8.59
N ALA A 114 7.47 3.95 -8.78
CA ALA A 114 7.36 3.10 -9.95
C ALA A 114 5.93 3.13 -10.49
N GLU A 115 5.79 2.95 -11.81
CA GLU A 115 4.50 3.03 -12.50
C GLU A 115 3.83 4.38 -12.23
N GLU A 116 4.46 5.46 -12.74
CA GLU A 116 3.91 6.81 -12.63
C GLU A 116 2.50 6.86 -13.24
N LEU A 117 1.57 7.45 -12.49
CA LEU A 117 0.18 7.59 -12.87
C LEU A 117 -0.02 8.93 -13.59
N PRO A 118 -1.01 9.03 -14.50
CA PRO A 118 -1.30 10.27 -15.20
C PRO A 118 -1.83 11.38 -14.28
N GLY A 119 -2.39 11.01 -13.11
CA GLY A 119 -2.88 11.96 -12.12
C GLY A 119 -1.73 12.69 -11.41
N LYS A 120 -1.94 13.99 -11.14
CA LYS A 120 -1.02 14.83 -10.36
C LYS A 120 -1.71 15.36 -9.12
N ALA A 121 -0.94 15.55 -8.05
CA ALA A 121 -1.42 16.23 -6.85
C ALA A 121 -0.96 17.69 -6.85
N ASN A 122 -1.82 18.57 -6.35
CA ASN A 122 -1.54 20.01 -6.22
C ASN A 122 -1.83 20.44 -4.78
N TYR A 123 -0.89 21.18 -4.20
CA TYR A 123 -0.89 21.62 -2.82
C TYR A 123 -0.78 23.13 -2.76
N PHE A 124 -1.86 23.80 -2.37
CA PHE A 124 -1.91 25.24 -2.19
C PHE A 124 -1.81 25.57 -0.70
N ILE A 125 -0.60 25.42 -0.15
CA ILE A 125 -0.34 25.54 1.30
C ILE A 125 -0.16 27.03 1.65
N GLY A 126 -1.10 27.57 2.43
CA GLY A 126 -1.09 28.98 2.84
C GLY A 126 -1.38 29.93 1.67
N SER A 127 -1.22 31.24 1.94
CA SER A 127 -1.54 32.31 0.99
C SER A 127 -0.38 32.70 0.07
N ASP A 128 0.84 32.25 0.36
CA ASP A 128 2.03 32.56 -0.44
C ASP A 128 2.23 31.51 -1.55
N PRO A 129 2.14 31.89 -2.84
CA PRO A 129 2.33 30.97 -3.96
C PRO A 129 3.69 30.29 -4.01
N ALA A 130 4.73 30.87 -3.39
CA ALA A 130 6.05 30.22 -3.31
C ALA A 130 6.02 28.91 -2.48
N ASN A 131 5.01 28.75 -1.63
CA ASN A 131 4.81 27.53 -0.84
C ASN A 131 3.91 26.51 -1.56
N TRP A 132 3.32 26.87 -2.70
CA TRP A 132 2.48 25.95 -3.46
C TRP A 132 3.32 24.90 -4.18
N ARG A 133 2.82 23.66 -4.21
CA ARG A 133 3.44 22.54 -4.93
C ARG A 133 2.45 22.02 -5.95
N THR A 134 2.64 22.37 -7.21
CA THR A 134 1.83 21.84 -8.30
C THR A 134 2.55 20.68 -9.00
N ASP A 135 1.79 19.91 -9.78
CA ASP A 135 2.30 18.84 -10.65
C ASP A 135 3.11 17.77 -9.91
N VAL A 136 2.76 17.53 -8.64
CA VAL A 136 3.40 16.49 -7.83
C VAL A 136 3.10 15.13 -8.47
N PRO A 137 4.13 14.37 -8.89
CA PRO A 137 3.92 13.10 -9.54
C PRO A 137 3.33 12.08 -8.56
N THR A 138 2.44 11.25 -9.08
CA THR A 138 1.84 10.14 -8.34
C THR A 138 2.23 8.80 -8.95
N TYR A 139 2.33 7.77 -8.13
CA TYR A 139 2.84 6.46 -8.52
C TYR A 139 1.91 5.36 -8.03
N ALA A 140 1.81 4.27 -8.79
CA ALA A 140 1.08 3.08 -8.35
C ALA A 140 1.87 2.28 -7.29
N LYS A 141 3.21 2.39 -7.31
CA LYS A 141 4.10 1.63 -6.42
C LYS A 141 5.25 2.48 -5.90
N VAL A 142 5.78 2.09 -4.74
CA VAL A 142 7.05 2.60 -4.22
C VAL A 142 7.98 1.42 -3.96
N ARG A 143 9.18 1.44 -4.53
CA ARG A 143 10.20 0.40 -4.39
C ARG A 143 11.38 0.90 -3.58
N TYR A 144 11.70 0.14 -2.55
CA TYR A 144 12.93 0.22 -1.76
C TYR A 144 13.89 -0.83 -2.31
N LYS A 145 15.01 -0.40 -2.89
CA LYS A 145 16.03 -1.32 -3.40
C LYS A 145 17.02 -1.68 -2.30
N ASN A 146 17.34 -2.96 -2.20
CA ASN A 146 18.28 -3.52 -1.21
C ASN A 146 17.98 -3.02 0.21
N VAL A 147 16.72 -3.09 0.63
CA VAL A 147 16.34 -2.79 2.02
C VAL A 147 17.03 -3.79 2.98
N TYR A 148 17.23 -5.03 2.52
CA TYR A 148 18.24 -5.95 3.02
C TYR A 148 19.12 -6.42 1.84
N PRO A 149 20.32 -6.99 2.08
CA PRO A 149 21.15 -7.51 1.00
C PRO A 149 20.40 -8.51 0.10
N GLY A 150 20.18 -8.17 -1.17
CA GLY A 150 19.46 -9.00 -2.14
C GLY A 150 17.94 -9.07 -1.91
N ILE A 151 17.37 -8.15 -1.13
CA ILE A 151 15.93 -8.09 -0.85
C ILE A 151 15.43 -6.66 -1.07
N ASP A 152 14.47 -6.52 -1.96
CA ASP A 152 13.74 -5.28 -2.19
C ASP A 152 12.40 -5.29 -1.42
N LEU A 153 11.85 -4.11 -1.14
CA LEU A 153 10.51 -3.95 -0.58
C LEU A 153 9.66 -3.11 -1.54
N ILE A 154 8.46 -3.57 -1.87
CA ILE A 154 7.55 -2.88 -2.77
C ILE A 154 6.25 -2.60 -2.04
N TYR A 155 5.86 -1.33 -1.95
CA TYR A 155 4.53 -0.91 -1.52
C TYR A 155 3.61 -0.72 -2.73
N TYR A 156 2.35 -1.14 -2.60
CA TYR A 156 1.31 -0.94 -3.61
C TYR A 156 -0.08 -0.90 -2.98
N GLY A 157 -1.07 -0.41 -3.74
CA GLY A 157 -2.47 -0.41 -3.34
C GLY A 157 -3.25 -1.60 -3.89
N ASN A 158 -4.11 -2.22 -3.08
CA ASN A 158 -5.08 -3.23 -3.51
C ASN A 158 -6.47 -2.90 -2.94
N GLN A 159 -7.46 -2.60 -3.81
CA GLN A 159 -8.83 -2.28 -3.39
C GLN A 159 -8.91 -1.25 -2.25
N ARG A 160 -8.06 -0.21 -2.29
CA ARG A 160 -7.87 0.87 -1.29
C ARG A 160 -7.15 0.47 0.01
N GLN A 161 -6.65 -0.75 0.10
CA GLN A 161 -5.79 -1.21 1.18
C GLN A 161 -4.32 -1.09 0.77
N LEU A 162 -3.47 -0.76 1.74
CA LEU A 162 -2.03 -0.78 1.57
C LEU A 162 -1.53 -2.23 1.67
N GLU A 163 -0.77 -2.67 0.69
CA GLU A 163 -0.04 -3.93 0.73
C GLU A 163 1.45 -3.70 0.47
N TYR A 164 2.27 -4.67 0.84
CA TYR A 164 3.68 -4.68 0.54
C TYR A 164 4.25 -6.08 0.36
N ASP A 165 5.27 -6.17 -0.50
CA ASP A 165 6.02 -7.40 -0.77
C ASP A 165 7.49 -7.23 -0.45
N PHE A 166 8.10 -8.26 0.12
CA PHE A 166 9.53 -8.47 0.01
C PHE A 166 9.84 -9.28 -1.24
N VAL A 167 10.67 -8.73 -2.12
CA VAL A 167 11.15 -9.39 -3.34
C VAL A 167 12.56 -9.89 -3.06
N VAL A 168 12.69 -11.20 -2.89
CA VAL A 168 13.92 -11.88 -2.49
C VAL A 168 14.63 -12.39 -3.75
N SER A 169 15.83 -11.88 -4.01
CA SER A 169 16.70 -12.36 -5.09
C SER A 169 17.19 -13.79 -4.83
N PRO A 170 17.58 -14.54 -5.87
CA PRO A 170 18.25 -15.83 -5.71
C PRO A 170 19.42 -15.75 -4.74
N GLY A 171 19.47 -16.67 -3.77
CA GLY A 171 20.54 -16.75 -2.78
C GLY A 171 20.48 -15.72 -1.63
N ALA A 172 19.54 -14.77 -1.66
CA ALA A 172 19.33 -13.86 -0.52
C ALA A 172 18.68 -14.60 0.65
N ASP A 173 19.03 -14.21 1.89
CA ASP A 173 18.53 -14.85 3.11
C ASP A 173 17.26 -14.14 3.63
N PRO A 174 16.06 -14.72 3.46
CA PRO A 174 14.81 -14.09 3.91
C PRO A 174 14.72 -13.98 5.43
N ARG A 175 15.52 -14.72 6.20
CA ARG A 175 15.54 -14.65 7.67
C ARG A 175 16.08 -13.31 8.20
N ARG A 176 16.69 -12.50 7.33
CA ARG A 176 17.13 -11.13 7.66
C ARG A 176 15.95 -10.16 7.81
N ILE A 177 14.80 -10.47 7.20
CA ILE A 177 13.62 -9.60 7.27
C ILE A 177 13.11 -9.59 8.71
N ARG A 178 13.25 -8.44 9.38
CA ARG A 178 12.78 -8.23 10.75
C ARG A 178 11.99 -6.93 10.82
N LEU A 179 10.75 -7.02 11.31
CA LEU A 179 9.87 -5.88 11.46
C LEU A 179 9.68 -5.57 12.93
N GLY A 180 9.83 -4.29 13.29
CA GLY A 180 9.46 -3.75 14.59
C GLY A 180 8.17 -2.94 14.46
N PHE A 181 7.36 -2.94 15.51
CA PHE A 181 6.12 -2.17 15.57
C PHE A 181 6.08 -1.35 16.85
N GLN A 182 5.74 -0.06 16.73
CA GLN A 182 5.51 0.86 17.84
C GLN A 182 4.15 1.53 17.68
N GLY A 183 3.51 1.89 18.79
CA GLY A 183 2.16 2.49 18.81
C GLY A 183 1.00 1.48 18.87
N ALA A 184 1.32 0.19 19.07
CA ALA A 184 0.35 -0.83 19.43
C ALA A 184 0.44 -1.13 20.94
N ASP A 185 -0.70 -1.25 21.60
CA ASP A 185 -0.83 -1.61 23.02
C ASP A 185 -0.51 -3.09 23.25
N LYS A 186 -0.78 -3.93 22.23
CA LYS A 186 -0.51 -5.37 22.27
C LYS A 186 -0.20 -5.88 20.87
N LEU A 187 0.75 -6.81 20.79
CA LEU A 187 1.13 -7.53 19.58
C LEU A 187 0.96 -9.04 19.79
N GLU A 188 0.24 -9.72 18.90
CA GLU A 188 0.06 -11.17 18.95
C GLU A 188 -0.04 -11.79 17.56
N VAL A 189 0.29 -13.08 17.46
CA VAL A 189 0.00 -13.88 16.26
C VAL A 189 -1.20 -14.75 16.63
N ASP A 190 -2.27 -14.68 15.86
CA ASP A 190 -3.49 -15.46 16.14
C ASP A 190 -3.39 -16.90 15.62
N ALA A 191 -4.45 -17.68 15.83
CA ALA A 191 -4.51 -19.08 15.41
C ALA A 191 -4.46 -19.27 13.88
N GLN A 192 -4.73 -18.23 13.10
CA GLN A 192 -4.66 -18.24 11.64
C GLN A 192 -3.25 -17.91 11.13
N GLY A 193 -2.36 -17.47 12.02
CA GLY A 193 -1.00 -17.03 11.69
C GLY A 193 -0.92 -15.55 11.31
N ASP A 194 -2.01 -14.80 11.48
CA ASP A 194 -2.05 -13.37 11.21
C ASP A 194 -1.42 -12.60 12.37
N LEU A 195 -0.68 -11.53 12.07
CA LEU A 195 -0.18 -10.61 13.06
C LEU A 195 -1.28 -9.60 13.41
N VAL A 196 -1.64 -9.56 14.68
CA VAL A 196 -2.70 -8.71 15.24
C VAL A 196 -2.06 -7.63 16.11
N LEU A 197 -2.27 -6.37 15.71
CA LEU A 197 -1.84 -5.18 16.42
C LEU A 197 -3.05 -4.52 17.06
N HIS A 198 -3.11 -4.52 18.38
CA HIS A 198 -4.14 -3.82 19.14
C HIS A 198 -3.69 -2.38 19.34
N THR A 199 -4.50 -1.42 18.95
CA THR A 199 -4.24 0.01 19.10
C THR A 199 -5.40 0.68 19.83
N ALA A 200 -5.18 1.88 20.35
CA ALA A 200 -6.22 2.69 20.99
C ALA A 200 -7.49 2.90 20.14
N THR A 201 -7.36 2.85 18.81
CA THR A 201 -8.48 3.06 17.86
C THR A 201 -9.03 1.77 17.25
N GLY A 202 -8.55 0.61 17.69
CA GLY A 202 -9.01 -0.69 17.20
C GLY A 202 -7.87 -1.60 16.76
N VAL A 203 -8.25 -2.68 16.08
CA VAL A 203 -7.32 -3.75 15.72
C VAL A 203 -6.88 -3.62 14.26
N ILE A 204 -5.58 -3.69 14.03
CA ILE A 204 -4.97 -3.80 12.70
C ILE A 204 -4.48 -5.23 12.54
N ARG A 205 -4.80 -5.86 11.41
CA ARG A 205 -4.40 -7.23 11.10
C ARG A 205 -3.51 -7.22 9.87
N GLN A 206 -2.32 -7.81 9.99
CA GLN A 206 -1.52 -8.21 8.84
C GLN A 206 -1.71 -9.70 8.65
N ARG A 207 -2.14 -10.11 7.46
CA ARG A 207 -2.34 -11.53 7.16
C ARG A 207 -1.01 -12.25 7.24
N LYS A 208 -1.05 -13.56 7.53
CA LYS A 208 0.14 -14.39 7.47
C LYS A 208 0.85 -14.17 6.14
N PRO A 209 2.18 -14.03 6.14
CA PRO A 209 2.93 -13.89 4.90
C PRO A 209 2.70 -15.12 4.01
N VAL A 210 2.57 -14.94 2.70
CA VAL A 210 2.50 -16.06 1.74
C VAL A 210 3.70 -15.99 0.82
N VAL A 211 4.58 -16.99 0.85
CA VAL A 211 5.72 -17.06 -0.07
C VAL A 211 5.25 -17.66 -1.38
N TYR A 212 5.55 -17.00 -2.49
CA TYR A 212 5.25 -17.50 -3.82
C TYR A 212 6.36 -17.17 -4.81
N GLN A 213 6.36 -17.91 -5.90
CA GLN A 213 7.21 -17.66 -7.06
C GLN A 213 6.34 -17.27 -8.24
N GLU A 214 6.83 -16.33 -9.04
CA GLU A 214 6.27 -16.06 -10.36
C GLU A 214 7.04 -16.92 -11.38
N VAL A 215 6.36 -17.86 -12.01
CA VAL A 215 6.90 -18.72 -13.08
C VAL A 215 6.07 -18.45 -14.32
N GLU A 216 6.69 -17.93 -15.38
CA GLU A 216 6.00 -17.58 -16.65
C GLU A 216 4.81 -16.61 -16.44
N GLY A 217 4.93 -15.69 -15.48
CA GLY A 217 3.86 -14.75 -15.11
C GLY A 217 2.74 -15.35 -14.25
N LEU A 218 2.81 -16.64 -13.92
CA LEU A 218 1.86 -17.31 -13.04
C LEU A 218 2.40 -17.42 -11.61
N ARG A 219 1.58 -17.02 -10.64
CA ARG A 219 1.88 -17.16 -9.22
C ARG A 219 1.73 -18.62 -8.80
N ARG A 220 2.82 -19.22 -8.33
CA ARG A 220 2.84 -20.52 -7.65
C ARG A 220 3.18 -20.31 -6.18
N GLU A 221 2.24 -20.63 -5.30
CA GLU A 221 2.49 -20.61 -3.87
C GLU A 221 3.49 -21.68 -3.48
N SER A 222 4.37 -21.35 -2.54
CA SER A 222 5.29 -22.28 -1.91
C SER A 222 4.86 -22.50 -0.45
N LEU A 223 4.81 -23.74 -0.03
CA LEU A 223 4.29 -24.16 1.27
C LEU A 223 5.29 -23.91 2.40
N ALA A 224 5.68 -22.66 2.67
CA ALA A 224 6.39 -22.27 3.91
C ALA A 224 6.55 -20.75 4.06
N ALA A 225 5.64 -20.09 4.76
CA ALA A 225 5.95 -18.85 5.50
C ALA A 225 5.40 -18.98 6.92
N THR A 226 6.14 -18.46 7.90
CA THR A 226 5.68 -18.44 9.29
C THR A 226 6.02 -17.09 9.88
N CYS A 227 5.00 -16.41 10.42
CA CYS A 227 5.22 -15.25 11.27
C CYS A 227 5.60 -15.77 12.66
N SER A 228 6.76 -15.36 13.18
CA SER A 228 7.19 -15.72 14.53
C SER A 228 7.34 -14.46 15.37
N LYS A 229 6.85 -14.50 16.61
CA LYS A 229 6.95 -13.38 17.54
C LYS A 229 8.36 -13.34 18.13
N ALA A 230 9.15 -12.32 17.79
CA ALA A 230 10.37 -12.02 18.54
C ALA A 230 10.01 -11.30 19.84
N ARG A 231 10.66 -11.64 20.96
CA ARG A 231 10.47 -10.95 22.24
C ARG A 231 10.78 -9.46 22.08
N VAL A 232 9.90 -8.63 22.65
CA VAL A 232 10.21 -7.23 22.97
C VAL A 232 11.36 -7.26 23.97
N ALA A 233 12.47 -6.58 23.66
CA ALA A 233 13.53 -6.30 24.62
C ALA A 233 13.07 -5.19 25.56
#